data_AF-X1U821-F1
#
_entry.id   AF-X1U821-F1
#
_cell.length_a   1.000
_cell.length_b   1.000
_cell.length_c   1.000
_cell.angle_alpha   90.00
_cell.angle_beta   90.00
_cell.angle_gamma   90.00
#
_symmetry.space_group_name_H-M   'P 1'
#
loop_
_entity.id
_entity.type
_entity.pdbx_description
1 polymer ?
#
loop_
_entity_poly.entity_id
_entity_poly.type
_entity_poly.pdbx_seq_one_letter_code
_entity_poly.pdbx_strand_id
1 'polypeptide(L)' 'NIECSGYRTPVKNLYLCGASTYPGGMVLLGGGYNAVRVVAEDLGIEPWWTEPDYIARARERKLVP' A
#
# COMPACT_ATOMS: atom_id res chain seq x y z
N ASN A 1 10.76 -13.97 3.60
CA ASN A 1 10.47 -12.68 4.25
C ASN A 1 8.97 -12.40 4.14
N ILE A 2 8.14 -13.21 4.79
CA ILE A 2 6.67 -13.07 4.73
C ILE A 2 6.16 -11.98 5.66
N GLU A 3 6.93 -11.64 6.70
CA GLU A 3 6.53 -10.67 7.72
C GLU A 3 6.49 -9.23 7.20
N CYS A 4 7.21 -8.92 6.12
CA CYS A 4 7.23 -7.59 5.50
C CYS A 4 6.43 -7.50 4.18
N SER A 5 5.67 -8.54 3.81
CA SER A 5 4.95 -8.58 2.52
C SER A 5 3.71 -7.66 2.47
N GLY A 6 3.19 -7.26 3.63
CA GLY A 6 1.99 -6.42 3.77
C GLY A 6 2.27 -5.00 4.27
N TYR A 7 3.42 -4.41 3.91
CA TYR A 7 3.89 -3.08 4.34
C TYR A 7 4.19 -2.92 5.84
N ARG A 8 3.59 -3.73 6.72
CA ARG A 8 3.94 -3.82 8.15
C ARG A 8 5.32 -4.47 8.30
N THR A 9 6.07 -4.07 9.32
CA THR A 9 7.30 -4.77 9.73
C THR A 9 7.11 -5.39 11.12
N PRO A 10 8.00 -6.31 11.56
CA PRO A 10 7.95 -6.83 12.94
C PRO A 10 8.16 -5.76 14.02
N VAL A 11 8.72 -4.60 13.66
CA VAL A 11 8.89 -3.48 14.58
C VAL A 11 7.61 -2.64 14.56
N LYS A 12 6.99 -2.47 15.74
CA LYS A 12 5.75 -1.71 15.90
C LYS A 12 5.91 -0.28 15.34
N ASN A 13 4.90 0.16 14.59
CA ASN A 13 4.82 1.48 13.95
C ASN A 13 5.97 1.78 12.94
N LEU A 14 6.68 0.75 12.47
CA LEU A 14 7.63 0.85 11.37
C LEU A 14 7.04 0.14 10.14
N TYR A 15 7.01 0.86 9.01
CA TYR A 15 6.39 0.44 7.77
C TYR A 15 7.38 0.51 6.61
N LEU A 16 7.16 -0.34 5.60
CA LEU A 16 7.96 -0.42 4.39
C LEU A 16 7.18 0.15 3.20
N CYS A 17 7.79 1.04 2.41
CA CYS A 17 7.11 1.72 1.28
C CYS A 17 8.00 1.94 0.04
N GLY A 18 9.20 1.35 0.03
CA GLY A 18 10.23 1.62 -0.97
C GLY A 18 10.11 0.78 -2.25
N ALA A 19 11.15 0.86 -3.09
CA ALA A 19 11.22 0.15 -4.36
C ALA A 19 11.14 -1.39 -4.27
N SER A 20 11.35 -1.94 -3.07
CA SER A 20 11.27 -3.37 -2.77
C SER A 20 9.86 -3.87 -2.41
N THR A 21 8.87 -2.98 -2.31
CA THR A 21 7.46 -3.36 -2.07
C THR A 21 6.67 -3.40 -3.37
N TYR A 22 5.61 -4.21 -3.43
CA TYR A 22 4.63 -4.14 -4.51
C TYR A 22 4.14 -2.68 -4.69
N PRO A 23 3.95 -2.19 -5.92
CA PRO A 23 4.12 -2.85 -7.22
C PRO A 23 5.53 -2.78 -7.84
N GLY A 24 6.55 -2.45 -7.04
CA GLY A 24 7.97 -2.41 -7.45
C GLY A 24 8.46 -1.00 -7.79
N GLY A 25 9.79 -0.84 -7.84
CA GLY A 25 10.45 0.47 -7.90
C GLY A 25 10.19 1.35 -9.13
N MET A 26 9.68 0.79 -10.23
CA MET A 26 9.34 1.58 -11.43
C MET A 26 7.93 2.18 -11.38
N VAL A 27 7.11 1.78 -10.41
CA VAL A 27 5.81 2.39 -10.16
C VAL A 27 5.98 3.39 -9.03
N LEU A 28 6.43 4.58 -9.43
CA LEU A 28 6.72 5.67 -8.50
C LEU A 28 5.49 5.96 -7.63
N LEU A 29 5.73 6.19 -6.33
CA LEU A 29 4.72 6.49 -5.31
C LEU A 29 3.73 5.35 -4.99
N GLY A 30 3.71 4.24 -5.76
CA GLY A 30 2.79 3.12 -5.53
C GLY A 30 2.99 2.44 -4.17
N GLY A 31 4.25 2.19 -3.79
CA GLY A 31 4.58 1.62 -2.47
C GLY A 31 4.15 2.51 -1.31
N GLY A 32 4.32 3.83 -1.43
CA GLY A 32 3.86 4.82 -0.44
C GLY A 32 2.35 4.86 -0.31
N TYR A 33 1.63 4.88 -1.44
CA TYR A 33 0.17 4.88 -1.47
C TYR A 33 -0.42 3.65 -0.79
N ASN A 34 0.16 2.48 -1.00
CA ASN A 34 -0.31 1.26 -0.34
C ASN A 34 0.09 1.22 1.14
N ALA A 35 1.29 1.68 1.49
CA ALA A 35 1.76 1.72 2.88
C ALA A 35 0.91 2.65 3.75
N VAL A 36 0.50 3.83 3.25
CA VAL A 36 -0.31 4.77 4.05
C VAL A 36 -1.67 4.21 4.42
N ARG A 37 -2.27 3.35 3.58
CA ARG A 37 -3.52 2.65 3.91
C ARG A 37 -3.35 1.72 5.10
N VAL A 38 -2.24 0.98 5.15
CA VAL A 38 -1.88 0.09 6.26
C VAL A 38 -1.61 0.88 7.54
N VAL A 39 -0.94 2.02 7.43
CA VAL A 39 -0.73 2.94 8.56
C VAL A 39 -2.08 3.46 9.10
N ALA A 40 -2.99 3.84 8.21
CA ALA A 40 -4.31 4.34 8.59
C ALA A 40 -5.14 3.27 9.31
N GLU A 41 -5.14 2.03 8.82
CA GLU A 41 -5.76 0.88 9.50
C GLU A 41 -5.22 0.67 10.92
N ASP A 42 -3.89 0.69 11.09
CA ASP A 42 -3.25 0.47 12.39
C ASP A 42 -3.54 1.61 13.38
N LEU A 43 -3.75 2.83 12.89
CA LEU A 43 -4.05 4.01 13.70
C LEU A 43 -5.55 4.28 13.86
N GLY A 44 -6.43 3.50 13.20
CA GLY A 44 -7.88 3.73 13.20
C GLY A 44 -8.29 5.04 12.51
N ILE A 45 -7.52 5.48 11.51
CA ILE A 45 -7.77 6.70 10.74
C ILE A 45 -8.61 6.33 9.51
N GLU A 46 -9.75 6.99 9.34
CA GLU A 46 -10.54 6.87 8.11
C GLU A 46 -9.82 7.60 6.96
N PRO A 47 -9.52 6.94 5.83
CA PRO A 47 -8.91 7.59 4.68
C PRO A 47 -9.78 8.73 4.14
N TRP A 48 -9.21 9.94 4.04
CA TRP A 48 -9.89 11.12 3.48
C TRP A 48 -9.70 11.26 1.96
N TRP A 49 -8.78 10.50 1.38
CA TRP A 49 -8.48 10.52 -0.04
C TRP A 49 -9.28 9.47 -0.80
N THR A 50 -9.50 9.73 -2.09
CA THR A 50 -10.20 8.81 -2.99
C THR A 50 -9.20 7.99 -3.79
N GLU A 51 -9.52 6.71 -4.03
CA GLU A 51 -8.74 5.87 -4.94
C GLU A 51 -8.79 6.46 -6.36
N PRO A 52 -7.66 6.57 -7.08
CA PRO A 52 -7.68 7.07 -8.45
C PRO A 52 -8.52 6.17 -9.38
N ASP A 53 -9.30 6.78 -10.27
CA ASP A 53 -10.25 6.07 -11.16
C ASP A 53 -9.61 4.91 -11.94
N TYR A 54 -8.36 5.07 -12.39
CA TYR A 54 -7.67 4.04 -13.16
C TYR A 54 -7.31 2.82 -12.30
N ILE A 55 -7.09 2.98 -11.00
CA ILE A 55 -6.88 1.87 -10.06
C ILE A 55 -8.21 1.19 -9.78
N ALA A 56 -9.29 1.94 -9.55
CA ALA A 56 -10.62 1.39 -9.33
C ALA A 56 -11.06 0.50 -10.51
N ARG A 57 -10.90 0.99 -11.75
CA ARG A 57 -11.15 0.22 -12.97
C ARG A 57 -10.23 -1.00 -13.12
N ALA A 58 -8.97 -0.88 -12.71
CA ALA A 58 -8.04 -2.01 -12.73
C ALA A 58 -8.47 -3.10 -11.74
N ARG A 59 -9.01 -2.73 -10.57
CA ARG A 59 -9.55 -3.65 -9.55
C ARG A 59 -10.81 -4.34 -10.03
N GLU A 60 -11.75 -3.63 -10.66
CA GLU A 60 -12.93 -4.22 -11.31
C GLU A 60 -12.55 -5.30 -12.34
N ARG A 61 -11.47 -5.06 -13.08
CA ARG A 61 -10.90 -5.98 -14.07
C ARG A 61 -9.99 -7.05 -13.47
N LYS A 62 -9.81 -7.07 -12.14
CA LYS A 62 -8.93 -8.00 -11.41
C LYS A 62 -7.46 -7.96 -11.87
N LEU A 63 -7.00 -6.79 -12.32
CA LEU A 63 -5.61 -6.56 -12.75
C LEU A 63 -4.69 -6.22 -11.57
N VAL A 64 -5.26 -5.73 -10.47
CA VAL A 64 -4.58 -5.43 -9.23
C VAL A 64 -5.34 -6.10 -8.07
N PRO A 65 -4.64 -6.60 -7.05
CA PRO A 65 -5.24 -7.19 -5.87
C PRO A 65 -6.06 -6.17 -5.08
#